data_AF-A0A6M0A9V7-F1
#
_entry.id   AF-A0A6M0A9V7-F1
#
_cell.length_a   1.000
_cell.length_b   1.000
_cell.length_c   1.000
_cell.angle_alpha   90.00
_cell.angle_beta   90.00
_cell.angle_gamma   90.00
#
_symmetry.space_group_name_H-M   'P 1'
#
loop_
_entity.id
_entity.type
_entity.pdbx_description
1 polymer ?
#
loop_
_entity_poly.entity_id
_entity_poly.type
_entity_poly.pdbx_seq_one_letter_code
_entity_poly.pdbx_strand_id
1 'polypeptide(L)'
;MKQLWNRQPIEIRYTILAAVLVLVIVSFFYFVKFEGNITGFFRIGSLFPISPYLNSDQVLIYQGEQGYDGQQFLTIALDPWLENSGTIEAITPPQYRYRRILYPLLGYLLGFGNPQLIPYAMVGINCLAIILIVFVSSLYFKRYSGRTWHSLLVLSIPGVWMVLSLSTADLISSLLLVTAIYFYRNEKPIYTAIAIAAACLTRETMLLMWLAILLTSIWERKGRQLQHLLWAWIPVAGWAIYVFYRLEAQENLEGSENFG
;
A
#
# COMPACT_ATOMS: atom_id res chain seq x y z
N MET A 1 26.90 8.59 -23.48
CA MET A 1 26.11 7.81 -22.49
C MET A 1 26.94 7.27 -21.31
N LYS A 2 28.01 6.49 -21.51
CA LYS A 2 28.86 5.96 -20.39
C LYS A 2 29.39 7.04 -19.43
N GLN A 3 29.76 8.21 -19.95
CA GLN A 3 30.33 9.31 -19.16
C GLN A 3 29.29 10.04 -18.28
N LEU A 4 28.02 10.09 -18.70
CA LEU A 4 26.91 10.66 -17.92
C LEU A 4 26.46 9.71 -16.81
N TRP A 5 26.41 8.40 -17.10
CA TRP A 5 26.14 7.35 -16.11
C TRP A 5 27.15 7.39 -14.96
N ASN A 6 28.43 7.57 -15.28
CA ASN A 6 29.51 7.60 -14.28
C ASN A 6 29.55 8.85 -13.40
N ARG A 7 28.78 9.89 -13.69
CA ARG A 7 28.69 11.12 -12.86
C ARG A 7 27.55 11.09 -11.85
N GLN A 8 26.55 10.22 -12.03
CA GLN A 8 25.41 10.15 -11.12
C GLN A 8 25.80 9.49 -9.78
N PRO A 9 25.24 9.96 -8.65
CA PRO A 9 25.34 9.28 -7.37
C PRO A 9 24.94 7.81 -7.50
N ILE A 10 25.62 6.92 -6.77
CA ILE A 10 25.43 5.47 -6.89
C ILE A 10 23.98 5.06 -6.56
N GLU A 11 23.34 5.76 -5.62
CA GLU A 11 21.94 5.56 -5.26
C GLU A 11 21.00 5.78 -6.45
N ILE A 12 21.22 6.81 -7.27
CA ILE A 12 20.37 7.13 -8.42
C ILE A 12 20.52 6.04 -9.49
N ARG A 13 21.72 5.49 -9.69
CA ARG A 13 21.94 4.41 -10.66
C ARG A 13 21.14 3.17 -10.31
N TYR A 14 21.15 2.75 -9.04
CA TYR A 14 20.40 1.59 -8.59
C TYR A 14 18.89 1.82 -8.64
N THR A 15 18.44 3.03 -8.33
CA THR A 15 17.03 3.41 -8.51
C THR A 15 16.61 3.37 -9.98
N ILE A 16 17.44 3.83 -10.92
CA ILE A 16 17.17 3.72 -12.36
C ILE A 16 17.11 2.24 -12.79
N LEU A 17 18.05 1.41 -12.34
CA LEU A 17 18.01 -0.03 -12.64
C LEU A 17 16.75 -0.70 -12.11
N ALA A 18 16.35 -0.38 -10.88
CA ALA A 18 15.09 -0.86 -10.30
C ALA A 18 13.89 -0.41 -11.12
N ALA A 19 13.84 0.87 -11.53
CA ALA A 19 12.75 1.41 -12.34
C ALA A 19 12.64 0.71 -13.69
N VAL A 20 13.77 0.49 -14.38
CA VAL A 20 13.79 -0.25 -15.65
C VAL A 20 13.27 -1.68 -15.45
N LEU A 21 13.74 -2.39 -14.42
CA LEU A 21 13.30 -3.77 -14.16
C LEU A 21 11.81 -3.84 -13.83
N VAL A 22 11.32 -2.94 -12.96
CA VAL A 22 9.89 -2.85 -12.63
C VAL A 22 9.05 -2.58 -13.87
N LEU A 23 9.45 -1.63 -14.71
CA LEU A 23 8.76 -1.32 -15.96
C LEU A 23 8.71 -2.53 -16.91
N VAL A 24 9.83 -3.26 -17.05
CA VAL A 24 9.88 -4.47 -17.88
C VAL A 24 8.91 -5.52 -17.36
N ILE A 25 8.93 -5.80 -16.06
CA ILE A 25 8.09 -6.84 -15.45
C ILE A 25 6.61 -6.45 -15.52
N VAL A 26 6.26 -5.22 -15.18
CA VAL A 26 4.87 -4.72 -15.24
C VAL A 26 4.37 -4.70 -16.67
N SER A 27 5.20 -4.29 -17.64
CA SER A 27 4.83 -4.33 -19.06
C SER A 27 4.60 -5.76 -19.53
N PHE A 28 5.43 -6.72 -19.10
CA PHE A 28 5.21 -8.14 -19.39
C PHE A 28 3.87 -8.62 -18.82
N PHE A 29 3.59 -8.36 -17.54
CA PHE A 29 2.31 -8.74 -16.95
C PHE A 29 1.13 -8.09 -17.67
N TYR A 30 1.18 -6.79 -17.92
CA TYR A 30 0.09 -6.04 -18.53
C TYR A 30 -0.18 -6.46 -19.98
N PHE A 31 0.84 -6.48 -20.84
CA PHE A 31 0.64 -6.75 -22.27
C PHE A 31 0.59 -8.24 -22.60
N VAL A 32 1.35 -9.09 -21.90
CA VAL A 32 1.48 -10.52 -22.26
C VAL A 32 0.55 -11.39 -21.41
N LYS A 33 0.51 -11.18 -20.09
CA LYS A 33 -0.28 -12.05 -19.20
C LYS A 33 -1.75 -11.63 -19.11
N PHE A 34 -2.02 -10.33 -19.08
CA PHE A 34 -3.35 -9.78 -18.85
C PHE A 34 -3.96 -9.15 -20.11
N GLU A 35 -3.30 -9.25 -21.26
CA GLU A 35 -3.81 -8.82 -22.57
C GLU A 35 -4.33 -7.36 -22.58
N GLY A 36 -3.67 -6.48 -21.84
CA GLY A 36 -4.05 -5.07 -21.70
C GLY A 36 -5.10 -4.76 -20.63
N ASN A 37 -5.58 -5.77 -19.89
CA ASN A 37 -6.53 -5.57 -18.81
C ASN A 37 -5.82 -5.32 -17.46
N ILE A 38 -5.85 -4.07 -16.98
CA ILE A 38 -5.23 -3.67 -15.71
C ILE A 38 -5.81 -4.40 -14.49
N THR A 39 -7.06 -4.85 -14.54
CA THR A 39 -7.69 -5.55 -13.42
C THR A 39 -7.11 -6.93 -13.17
N GLY A 40 -6.32 -7.46 -14.13
CA GLY A 40 -5.59 -8.72 -13.95
C GLY A 40 -4.62 -8.72 -12.77
N PHE A 41 -4.13 -7.54 -12.37
CA PHE A 41 -3.28 -7.36 -11.19
C PHE A 41 -4.02 -7.51 -9.84
N PHE A 42 -5.35 -7.57 -9.82
CA PHE A 42 -6.12 -7.58 -8.58
C PHE A 42 -6.70 -8.96 -8.23
N ARG A 43 -6.56 -9.94 -9.14
CA ARG A 43 -7.05 -11.31 -8.99
C ARG A 43 -8.50 -11.34 -8.48
N ILE A 44 -9.41 -10.76 -9.27
CA ILE A 44 -10.83 -10.68 -8.94
C ILE A 44 -11.47 -12.07 -9.11
N GLY A 45 -12.01 -12.66 -8.05
CA GLY A 45 -12.65 -13.97 -8.06
C GLY A 45 -14.15 -13.89 -8.31
N SER A 46 -14.76 -15.02 -8.71
CA SER A 46 -16.21 -15.10 -8.95
C SER A 46 -17.03 -15.56 -7.73
N LEU A 47 -16.38 -15.99 -6.64
CA LEU A 47 -17.08 -16.51 -5.45
C LEU A 47 -17.62 -15.41 -4.52
N PHE A 48 -17.17 -14.17 -4.67
CA PHE A 48 -17.68 -13.01 -3.94
C PHE A 48 -18.36 -12.02 -4.87
N PRO A 49 -19.31 -11.21 -4.36
CA PRO A 49 -19.88 -10.11 -5.13
C PRO A 49 -18.78 -9.20 -5.67
N ILE A 50 -18.92 -8.81 -6.93
CA ILE A 50 -18.03 -7.83 -7.57
C ILE A 50 -18.41 -6.44 -7.04
N SER A 51 -17.41 -5.56 -6.91
CA SER A 51 -17.66 -4.16 -6.57
C SER A 51 -18.75 -3.55 -7.45
N PRO A 52 -19.72 -2.80 -6.90
CA PRO A 52 -20.79 -2.17 -7.68
C PRO A 52 -20.28 -1.11 -8.67
N TYR A 53 -19.02 -0.70 -8.54
CA TYR A 53 -18.35 0.27 -9.41
C TYR A 53 -17.58 -0.37 -10.58
N LEU A 54 -17.55 -1.70 -10.66
CA LEU A 54 -16.90 -2.45 -11.73
C LEU A 54 -17.94 -3.10 -12.65
N ASN A 55 -17.71 -2.99 -13.96
CA ASN A 55 -18.49 -3.71 -14.96
C ASN A 55 -17.87 -5.09 -15.21
N SER A 56 -18.64 -6.16 -15.00
CA SER A 56 -18.20 -7.55 -15.19
C SER A 56 -17.63 -7.84 -16.58
N ASP A 57 -18.11 -7.13 -17.61
CA ASP A 57 -17.70 -7.34 -19.00
C ASP A 57 -16.33 -6.71 -19.33
N GLN A 58 -15.85 -5.80 -18.47
CA GLN A 58 -14.61 -5.04 -18.67
C GLN A 58 -13.48 -5.48 -17.75
N VAL A 59 -13.77 -6.33 -16.76
CA VAL A 59 -12.82 -6.77 -15.75
C VAL A 59 -12.44 -8.23 -15.93
N LEU A 60 -11.20 -8.58 -15.59
CA LEU A 60 -10.71 -9.95 -15.66
C LEU A 60 -11.14 -10.71 -14.40
N ILE A 61 -12.14 -11.58 -14.56
CA ILE A 61 -12.71 -12.40 -13.47
C ILE A 61 -12.15 -13.83 -13.56
N TYR A 62 -11.61 -14.32 -12.46
CA TYR A 62 -11.11 -15.67 -12.32
C TYR A 62 -12.24 -16.59 -11.82
N GLN A 63 -12.83 -17.34 -12.77
CA GLN A 63 -14.00 -18.18 -12.52
C GLN A 63 -13.69 -19.35 -11.58
N GLY A 64 -14.56 -19.58 -10.59
CA GLY A 64 -14.42 -20.62 -9.58
C GLY A 64 -13.38 -20.29 -8.49
N GLU A 65 -12.78 -19.10 -8.52
CA GLU A 65 -11.79 -18.67 -7.53
C GLU A 65 -12.39 -17.69 -6.53
N GLN A 66 -11.88 -17.74 -5.30
CA GLN A 66 -12.18 -16.76 -4.26
C GLN A 66 -11.65 -15.36 -4.59
N GLY A 67 -10.61 -15.28 -5.43
CA GLY A 67 -9.85 -14.06 -5.66
C GLY A 67 -8.78 -13.84 -4.58
N TYR A 68 -8.21 -12.64 -4.54
CA TYR A 68 -7.14 -12.30 -3.59
C TYR A 68 -7.36 -10.93 -2.94
N ASP A 69 -6.55 -10.59 -1.95
CA ASP A 69 -6.62 -9.32 -1.22
C ASP A 69 -6.61 -8.06 -2.11
N GLY A 70 -6.03 -8.12 -3.31
CA GLY A 70 -6.03 -7.03 -4.29
C GLY A 70 -7.44 -6.56 -4.63
N GLN A 71 -8.36 -7.47 -4.92
CA GLN A 71 -9.75 -7.14 -5.27
C GLN A 71 -10.42 -6.32 -4.15
N GLN A 72 -10.11 -6.65 -2.90
CA GLN A 72 -10.70 -6.00 -1.73
C GLN A 72 -10.16 -4.58 -1.56
N PHE A 73 -8.85 -4.38 -1.76
CA PHE A 73 -8.27 -3.03 -1.76
C PHE A 73 -8.80 -2.19 -2.93
N LEU A 74 -9.03 -2.80 -4.10
CA LEU A 74 -9.64 -2.12 -5.24
C LEU A 74 -11.07 -1.68 -4.94
N THR A 75 -11.90 -2.56 -4.36
CA THR A 75 -13.27 -2.22 -3.96
C THR A 75 -13.29 -1.03 -2.98
N ILE A 76 -12.40 -1.03 -1.98
CA ILE A 76 -12.26 0.12 -1.05
C ILE A 76 -11.78 1.38 -1.79
N ALA A 77 -10.90 1.25 -2.78
CA ALA A 77 -10.39 2.41 -3.52
C ALA A 77 -11.47 3.05 -4.39
N LEU A 78 -12.45 2.28 -4.85
CA LEU A 78 -13.60 2.75 -5.63
C LEU A 78 -14.65 3.43 -4.76
N ASP A 79 -14.75 3.05 -3.48
CA ASP A 79 -15.67 3.63 -2.51
C ASP A 79 -15.00 3.78 -1.12
N PRO A 80 -14.08 4.75 -0.99
CA PRO A 80 -13.27 4.87 0.22
C PRO A 80 -14.11 5.29 1.43
N TRP A 81 -15.22 6.01 1.21
CA TRP A 81 -16.08 6.60 2.25
C TRP A 81 -17.30 5.73 2.59
N LEU A 82 -17.39 4.54 2.00
CA LEU A 82 -18.46 3.58 2.24
C LEU A 82 -19.84 4.21 2.03
N GLU A 83 -20.04 4.74 0.83
CA GLU A 83 -21.27 5.39 0.41
C GLU A 83 -22.31 4.39 -0.10
N ASN A 84 -21.88 3.23 -0.61
CA ASN A 84 -22.74 2.23 -1.23
C ASN A 84 -22.80 0.93 -0.40
N SER A 85 -23.99 0.44 -0.06
CA SER A 85 -24.19 -0.82 0.68
C SER A 85 -23.69 -2.04 -0.09
N GLY A 86 -23.78 -2.04 -1.43
CA GLY A 86 -23.22 -3.11 -2.27
C GLY A 86 -21.69 -3.23 -2.16
N THR A 87 -21.00 -2.19 -1.69
CA THR A 87 -19.58 -2.25 -1.35
C THR A 87 -19.32 -3.10 -0.10
N ILE A 88 -20.23 -3.08 0.87
CA ILE A 88 -20.15 -3.88 2.11
C ILE A 88 -20.26 -5.37 1.75
N GLU A 89 -21.20 -5.73 0.87
CA GLU A 89 -21.38 -7.12 0.41
C GLU A 89 -20.16 -7.66 -0.36
N ALA A 90 -19.49 -6.81 -1.12
CA ALA A 90 -18.29 -7.16 -1.89
C ALA A 90 -17.02 -7.30 -1.02
N ILE A 91 -17.06 -6.95 0.27
CA ILE A 91 -15.90 -6.93 1.16
C ILE A 91 -16.11 -7.82 2.38
N THR A 92 -15.09 -8.62 2.76
CA THR A 92 -15.21 -9.50 3.93
C THR A 92 -13.92 -9.61 4.77
N PRO A 93 -13.93 -9.34 6.09
CA PRO A 93 -14.91 -8.54 6.84
C PRO A 93 -14.68 -7.02 6.66
N PRO A 94 -15.73 -6.22 6.46
CA PRO A 94 -15.63 -4.80 6.11
C PRO A 94 -15.00 -3.94 7.22
N GLN A 95 -15.36 -4.17 8.50
CA GLN A 95 -14.83 -3.39 9.63
C GLN A 95 -13.31 -3.46 9.75
N TYR A 96 -12.72 -4.57 9.32
CA TYR A 96 -11.29 -4.79 9.42
C TYR A 96 -10.56 -4.25 8.19
N ARG A 97 -11.11 -4.47 6.99
CA ARG A 97 -10.45 -4.06 5.75
C ARG A 97 -10.46 -2.55 5.55
N TYR A 98 -11.54 -1.86 5.93
CA TYR A 98 -11.59 -0.39 5.83
C TYR A 98 -10.60 0.32 6.74
N ARG A 99 -10.11 -0.31 7.83
CA ARG A 99 -9.04 0.27 8.65
C ARG A 99 -7.71 0.42 7.89
N ARG A 100 -7.54 -0.35 6.82
CA ARG A 100 -6.34 -0.39 5.96
C ARG A 100 -6.47 0.59 4.78
N ILE A 101 -6.89 1.82 5.05
CA ILE A 101 -7.33 2.78 4.03
C ILE A 101 -6.21 3.41 3.20
N LEU A 102 -4.96 3.47 3.69
CA LEU A 102 -3.97 4.34 3.08
C LEU A 102 -3.70 3.99 1.61
N TYR A 103 -3.54 2.72 1.30
CA TYR A 103 -3.30 2.28 -0.08
C TYR A 103 -4.51 2.54 -1.00
N PRO A 104 -5.74 2.11 -0.65
CA PRO A 104 -6.94 2.47 -1.39
C PRO A 104 -7.13 3.97 -1.60
N LEU A 105 -6.91 4.77 -0.56
CA LEU A 105 -7.09 6.22 -0.63
C LEU A 105 -6.08 6.87 -1.56
N LEU A 106 -4.82 6.44 -1.55
CA LEU A 106 -3.84 6.90 -2.53
C LEU A 106 -4.27 6.53 -3.96
N GLY A 107 -4.83 5.33 -4.15
CA GLY A 107 -5.41 4.90 -5.43
C GLY A 107 -6.55 5.80 -5.88
N TYR A 108 -7.50 6.10 -4.99
CA TYR A 108 -8.62 7.02 -5.24
C TYR A 108 -8.14 8.42 -5.62
N LEU A 109 -7.23 9.01 -4.82
CA LEU A 109 -6.74 10.37 -5.03
C LEU A 109 -5.95 10.51 -6.33
N LEU A 110 -5.06 9.56 -6.63
CA LEU A 110 -4.27 9.57 -7.87
C LEU A 110 -5.10 9.16 -9.10
N GLY A 111 -6.16 8.39 -8.91
CA GLY A 111 -7.17 8.10 -9.92
C GLY A 111 -8.22 9.20 -10.08
N PHE A 112 -8.15 10.29 -9.30
CA PHE A 112 -9.12 11.39 -9.26
C PHE A 112 -10.58 10.93 -9.04
N GLY A 113 -10.78 9.84 -8.30
CA GLY A 113 -12.08 9.22 -8.08
C GLY A 113 -12.70 8.56 -9.32
N ASN A 114 -11.97 8.46 -10.44
CA ASN A 114 -12.47 7.80 -11.64
C ASN A 114 -12.25 6.27 -11.56
N PRO A 115 -13.32 5.44 -11.58
CA PRO A 115 -13.21 3.99 -11.50
C PRO A 115 -12.28 3.33 -12.51
N GLN A 116 -12.11 3.93 -13.71
CA GLN A 116 -11.25 3.40 -14.76
C GLN A 116 -9.77 3.69 -14.51
N LEU A 117 -9.45 4.80 -13.83
CA LEU A 117 -8.06 5.22 -13.57
C LEU A 117 -7.50 4.68 -12.25
N ILE A 118 -8.37 4.43 -11.27
CA ILE A 118 -7.99 3.91 -9.94
C ILE A 118 -7.14 2.63 -10.02
N PRO A 119 -7.48 1.60 -10.81
CA PRO A 119 -6.63 0.41 -10.95
C PRO A 119 -5.21 0.72 -11.43
N TYR A 120 -5.06 1.61 -12.41
CA TYR A 120 -3.75 2.04 -12.91
C TYR A 120 -2.96 2.79 -11.86
N ALA A 121 -3.62 3.69 -11.12
CA ALA A 121 -3.01 4.42 -10.02
C ALA A 121 -2.47 3.47 -8.94
N MET A 122 -3.28 2.48 -8.53
CA MET A 122 -2.90 1.49 -7.51
C MET A 122 -1.68 0.65 -7.94
N VAL A 123 -1.68 0.10 -9.16
CA VAL A 123 -0.53 -0.62 -9.71
C VAL A 123 0.70 0.31 -9.77
N GLY A 124 0.51 1.55 -10.23
CA GLY A 124 1.56 2.56 -10.30
C GLY A 124 2.18 2.90 -8.93
N ILE A 125 1.38 2.99 -7.87
CA ILE A 125 1.87 3.21 -6.51
C ILE A 125 2.73 2.02 -6.06
N ASN A 126 2.31 0.78 -6.33
CA ASN A 126 3.11 -0.40 -5.98
C ASN A 126 4.44 -0.46 -6.77
N CYS A 127 4.42 -0.09 -8.05
CA CYS A 127 5.65 0.06 -8.85
C CYS A 127 6.60 1.09 -8.23
N LEU A 128 6.06 2.26 -7.89
CA LEU A 128 6.82 3.34 -7.26
C LEU A 128 7.35 2.92 -5.89
N ALA A 129 6.57 2.15 -5.12
CA ALA A 129 6.99 1.65 -3.82
C ALA A 129 8.24 0.78 -3.91
N ILE A 130 8.33 -0.12 -4.88
CA ILE A 130 9.54 -0.95 -5.11
C ILE A 130 10.76 -0.06 -5.40
N ILE A 131 10.60 0.90 -6.30
CA ILE A 131 11.66 1.82 -6.71
C ILE A 131 12.15 2.64 -5.52
N LEU A 132 11.23 3.16 -4.71
CA LEU A 132 11.54 3.95 -3.53
C LEU A 132 12.13 3.11 -2.40
N ILE A 133 11.73 1.84 -2.23
CA ILE A 133 12.39 0.93 -1.28
C ILE A 133 13.86 0.77 -1.63
N VAL A 134 14.20 0.54 -2.91
CA VAL A 134 15.60 0.47 -3.35
C VAL A 134 16.33 1.79 -3.11
N PHE A 135 15.68 2.93 -3.39
CA PHE A 135 16.27 4.25 -3.16
C PHE A 135 16.58 4.50 -1.68
N VAL A 136 15.59 4.37 -0.79
CA VAL A 136 15.76 4.60 0.65
C VAL A 136 16.75 3.60 1.26
N SER A 137 16.71 2.34 0.83
CA SER A 137 17.69 1.33 1.24
C SER A 137 19.11 1.70 0.77
N SER A 138 19.26 2.26 -0.44
CA SER A 138 20.55 2.73 -0.93
C SER A 138 21.09 3.87 -0.07
N LEU A 139 20.24 4.83 0.32
CA LEU A 139 20.62 5.91 1.25
C LEU A 139 21.07 5.35 2.60
N TYR A 140 20.35 4.36 3.12
CA TYR A 140 20.70 3.68 4.35
C TYR A 140 22.07 2.99 4.25
N PHE A 141 22.28 2.12 3.27
CA PHE A 141 23.53 1.38 3.12
C PHE A 141 24.73 2.27 2.81
N LYS A 142 24.51 3.38 2.09
CA LYS A 142 25.55 4.40 1.83
C LYS A 142 26.06 5.00 3.12
N ARG A 143 25.16 5.30 4.06
CA ARG A 143 25.50 5.93 5.34
C ARG A 143 26.15 4.97 6.34
N TYR A 144 25.73 3.70 6.37
CA TYR A 144 26.11 2.79 7.46
C TYR A 144 26.99 1.60 7.07
N SER A 145 27.10 1.22 5.79
CA SER A 145 27.89 0.03 5.37
C SER A 145 28.92 0.31 4.27
N GLY A 146 28.79 1.43 3.54
CA GLY A 146 29.56 1.73 2.33
C GLY A 146 29.23 0.85 1.11
N ARG A 147 28.56 -0.29 1.29
CA ARG A 147 28.22 -1.24 0.21
C ARG A 147 26.79 -1.01 -0.27
N THR A 148 26.60 0.02 -1.08
CA THR A 148 25.28 0.45 -1.56
C THR A 148 24.53 -0.55 -2.43
N TRP A 149 25.23 -1.51 -3.05
CA TRP A 149 24.62 -2.50 -3.96
C TRP A 149 23.62 -3.44 -3.27
N HIS A 150 23.70 -3.61 -1.94
CA HIS A 150 22.78 -4.47 -1.19
C HIS A 150 21.32 -4.03 -1.31
N SER A 151 21.05 -2.77 -1.64
CA SER A 151 19.69 -2.29 -1.91
C SER A 151 19.01 -3.02 -3.08
N LEU A 152 19.79 -3.52 -4.05
CA LEU A 152 19.27 -4.29 -5.18
C LEU A 152 18.80 -5.70 -4.78
N LEU A 153 19.23 -6.23 -3.62
CA LEU A 153 18.77 -7.53 -3.14
C LEU A 153 17.27 -7.56 -2.87
N VAL A 154 16.65 -6.40 -2.63
CA VAL A 154 15.18 -6.26 -2.56
C VAL A 154 14.51 -6.82 -3.81
N LEU A 155 15.09 -6.58 -4.99
CA LEU A 155 14.56 -7.04 -6.27
C LEU A 155 14.70 -8.57 -6.47
N SER A 156 15.54 -9.21 -5.65
CA SER A 156 15.72 -10.67 -5.67
C SER A 156 14.68 -11.40 -4.82
N ILE A 157 13.84 -10.69 -4.06
CA ILE A 157 12.81 -11.28 -3.20
C ILE A 157 11.58 -11.61 -4.05
N PRO A 158 11.22 -12.90 -4.24
CA PRO A 158 10.09 -13.26 -5.10
C PRO A 158 8.76 -12.67 -4.62
N GLY A 159 8.60 -12.51 -3.30
CA GLY A 159 7.42 -11.91 -2.69
C GLY A 159 7.12 -10.49 -3.16
N VAL A 160 8.13 -9.70 -3.51
CA VAL A 160 7.96 -8.33 -4.05
C VAL A 160 7.18 -8.36 -5.35
N TRP A 161 7.53 -9.28 -6.25
CA TRP A 161 6.89 -9.44 -7.55
C TRP A 161 5.53 -10.10 -7.46
N MET A 162 5.37 -11.05 -6.53
CA MET A 162 4.06 -11.66 -6.24
C MET A 162 3.06 -10.63 -5.75
N VAL A 163 3.45 -9.80 -4.77
CA VAL A 163 2.61 -8.72 -4.24
C VAL A 163 2.25 -7.73 -5.35
N LEU A 164 3.20 -7.35 -6.20
CA LEU A 164 2.94 -6.48 -7.33
C LEU A 164 1.88 -7.07 -8.27
N SER A 165 1.98 -8.37 -8.58
CA SER A 165 1.02 -9.07 -9.45
C SER A 165 -0.37 -9.26 -8.85
N LEU A 166 -0.50 -9.04 -7.53
CA LEU A 166 -1.74 -9.17 -6.76
C LEU A 166 -2.23 -7.82 -6.20
N SER A 167 -1.54 -6.73 -6.51
CA SER A 167 -1.84 -5.35 -6.10
C SER A 167 -2.28 -5.21 -4.64
N THR A 168 -1.57 -5.82 -3.69
CA THR A 168 -1.85 -5.65 -2.25
C THR A 168 -1.10 -4.44 -1.66
N ALA A 169 -1.46 -4.05 -0.44
CA ALA A 169 -0.83 -2.92 0.27
C ALA A 169 0.58 -3.19 0.83
N ASP A 170 1.12 -4.40 0.65
CA ASP A 170 2.36 -4.85 1.30
C ASP A 170 3.61 -4.08 0.83
N LEU A 171 3.65 -3.59 -0.41
CA LEU A 171 4.80 -2.82 -0.90
C LEU A 171 4.84 -1.43 -0.30
N ILE A 172 3.70 -0.75 -0.17
CA ILE A 172 3.62 0.55 0.50
C ILE A 172 3.94 0.40 1.98
N SER A 173 3.41 -0.62 2.65
CA SER A 173 3.71 -0.87 4.06
C SER A 173 5.22 -1.06 4.28
N SER A 174 5.85 -1.85 3.41
CA SER A 174 7.30 -2.10 3.42
C SER A 174 8.11 -0.83 3.14
N LEU A 175 7.69 0.00 2.17
CA LEU A 175 8.31 1.30 1.89
C LEU A 175 8.28 2.20 3.13
N LEU A 176 7.11 2.33 3.74
CA LEU A 176 6.91 3.20 4.90
C LEU A 176 7.72 2.71 6.10
N LEU A 177 7.81 1.39 6.31
CA LEU A 177 8.63 0.81 7.35
C LEU A 177 10.13 1.08 7.15
N VAL A 178 10.66 0.81 5.94
CA VAL A 178 12.07 1.06 5.62
C VAL A 178 12.39 2.56 5.75
N THR A 179 11.45 3.42 5.34
CA THR A 179 11.55 4.88 5.50
C THR A 179 11.54 5.32 6.96
N ALA A 180 10.68 4.71 7.79
CA ALA A 180 10.64 4.98 9.23
C ALA A 180 11.96 4.59 9.90
N ILE A 181 12.51 3.42 9.57
CA ILE A 181 13.82 2.97 10.09
C ILE A 181 14.94 3.91 9.66
N TYR A 182 14.94 4.36 8.40
CA TYR A 182 15.90 5.33 7.90
C TYR A 182 15.82 6.64 8.71
N PHE A 183 14.65 7.22 8.90
CA PHE A 183 14.51 8.46 9.67
C PHE A 183 14.82 8.30 11.16
N TYR A 184 14.47 7.15 11.75
CA TYR A 184 14.79 6.84 13.14
C TYR A 184 16.30 6.86 13.38
N ARG A 185 17.06 6.24 12.49
CA ARG A 185 18.53 6.18 12.55
C ARG A 185 19.21 7.52 12.28
N ASN A 186 18.51 8.44 11.62
CA ASN A 186 18.98 9.79 11.35
C ASN A 186 18.49 10.82 12.40
N GLU A 187 17.91 10.37 13.52
CA GLU A 187 17.39 11.23 14.61
C GLU A 187 16.35 12.25 14.10
N LYS A 188 15.46 11.80 13.21
CA LYS A 188 14.39 12.61 12.58
C LYS A 188 13.01 12.18 13.09
N PRO A 189 12.63 12.52 14.33
CA PRO A 189 11.54 11.84 15.03
C PRO A 189 10.15 12.07 14.44
N ILE A 190 9.88 13.27 13.91
CA ILE A 190 8.62 13.60 13.23
C ILE A 190 8.41 12.70 12.02
N TYR A 191 9.42 12.59 11.16
CA TYR A 191 9.33 11.80 9.93
C TYR A 191 9.24 10.30 10.23
N THR A 192 9.95 9.81 11.25
CA THR A 192 9.78 8.43 11.74
C THR A 192 8.32 8.18 12.11
N ALA A 193 7.73 9.07 12.92
CA ALA A 193 6.39 8.90 13.46
C ALA A 193 5.32 8.94 12.35
N ILE A 194 5.45 9.88 11.40
CA ILE A 194 4.55 9.97 10.24
C ILE A 194 4.64 8.69 9.40
N ALA A 195 5.86 8.24 9.07
CA ALA A 195 6.05 7.07 8.22
C ALA A 195 5.49 5.80 8.86
N ILE A 196 5.78 5.54 10.14
CA ILE A 196 5.29 4.33 10.80
C ILE A 196 3.77 4.39 11.07
N ALA A 197 3.21 5.54 11.40
CA ALA A 197 1.76 5.69 11.57
C ALA A 197 1.02 5.49 10.24
N ALA A 198 1.56 6.02 9.15
CA ALA A 198 1.06 5.74 7.81
C ALA A 198 1.16 4.23 7.49
N ALA A 199 2.23 3.55 7.89
CA ALA A 199 2.35 2.11 7.70
C ALA A 199 1.24 1.34 8.43
N CYS A 200 0.85 1.76 9.64
CA CYS A 200 -0.26 1.18 10.39
C CYS A 200 -1.62 1.29 9.67
N LEU A 201 -1.81 2.32 8.83
CA LEU A 201 -3.00 2.48 7.97
C LEU A 201 -2.99 1.60 6.72
N THR A 202 -1.94 0.82 6.49
CA THR A 202 -1.86 -0.16 5.39
C THR A 202 -2.10 -1.58 5.87
N ARG A 203 -1.50 -1.95 7.02
CA ARG A 203 -1.63 -3.25 7.67
C ARG A 203 -1.44 -3.12 9.18
N GLU A 204 -2.28 -3.81 9.92
CA GLU A 204 -2.21 -3.97 11.37
C GLU A 204 -0.93 -4.65 11.86
N THR A 205 -0.25 -5.45 11.02
CA THR A 205 1.05 -6.03 11.38
C THR A 205 2.12 -4.96 11.61
N MET A 206 1.96 -3.76 11.02
CA MET A 206 2.85 -2.62 11.25
C MET A 206 2.71 -2.04 12.66
N LEU A 207 1.65 -2.37 13.40
CA LEU A 207 1.51 -2.03 14.82
C LEU A 207 2.63 -2.65 15.66
N LEU A 208 3.06 -3.87 15.32
CA LEU A 208 4.18 -4.53 15.99
C LEU A 208 5.49 -3.79 15.73
N MET A 209 5.67 -3.29 14.51
CA MET A 209 6.84 -2.48 14.15
C MET A 209 6.83 -1.12 14.84
N TRP A 210 5.66 -0.47 14.93
CA TRP A 210 5.50 0.74 15.74
C TRP A 210 5.85 0.49 17.21
N LEU A 211 5.34 -0.59 17.79
CA LEU A 211 5.62 -0.96 19.18
C LEU A 211 7.11 -1.21 19.40
N ALA A 212 7.78 -1.89 18.47
CA ALA A 212 9.22 -2.11 18.54
C ALA A 212 10.00 -0.79 18.53
N ILE A 213 9.63 0.18 17.68
CA ILE A 213 10.25 1.51 17.65
C ILE A 213 9.96 2.28 18.94
N LEU A 214 8.75 2.17 19.48
CA LEU A 214 8.36 2.80 20.75
C LEU A 214 9.21 2.26 21.91
N LEU A 215 9.27 0.94 22.09
CA LEU A 215 10.04 0.29 23.15
C LEU A 215 11.54 0.61 23.03
N THR A 216 12.09 0.60 21.82
CA THR A 216 13.47 1.00 21.57
C THR A 216 13.70 2.47 21.95
N SER A 217 12.73 3.35 21.68
CA SER A 217 12.80 4.77 22.05
C SER A 217 12.72 5.00 23.57
N ILE A 218 11.97 4.16 24.30
CA ILE A 218 11.95 4.17 25.77
C ILE A 218 13.32 3.75 26.29
N TRP A 219 13.87 2.65 25.78
CA TRP A 219 15.16 2.12 26.17
C TRP A 219 16.31 3.12 25.93
N GLU A 220 16.32 3.75 24.74
CA GLU A 220 17.31 4.76 24.36
C GLU A 220 17.02 6.16 24.96
N ARG A 221 15.97 6.30 25.77
CA ARG A 221 15.54 7.57 26.42
C ARG A 221 15.30 8.72 25.43
N LYS A 222 14.77 8.41 24.24
CA LYS A 222 14.47 9.38 23.18
C LYS A 222 13.12 10.07 23.40
N GLY A 223 13.06 10.98 24.37
CA GLY A 223 11.80 11.66 24.77
C GLY A 223 11.04 12.32 23.61
N ARG A 224 11.74 13.03 22.71
CA ARG A 224 11.12 13.66 21.52
C ARG A 224 10.50 12.63 20.58
N GLN A 225 11.15 11.47 20.40
CA GLN A 225 10.66 10.40 19.55
C GLN A 225 9.37 9.79 20.11
N LEU A 226 9.31 9.57 21.43
CA LEU A 226 8.12 9.05 22.11
C LEU A 226 6.92 9.98 21.93
N GLN A 227 7.12 11.28 22.14
CA GLN A 227 6.06 12.27 21.95
C GLN A 227 5.47 12.18 20.55
N HIS A 228 6.30 12.27 19.50
CA HIS A 228 5.82 12.23 18.12
C HIS A 228 5.17 10.90 17.74
N LEU A 229 5.68 9.76 18.25
CA LEU A 229 5.06 8.46 18.02
C LEU A 229 3.63 8.40 18.57
N LEU A 230 3.37 9.00 19.74
CA LEU A 230 2.04 9.07 20.33
C LEU A 230 1.13 10.03 19.57
N TRP A 231 1.62 11.21 19.18
CA TRP A 231 0.83 12.17 18.39
C TRP A 231 0.43 11.64 17.01
N ALA A 232 1.33 10.89 16.36
CA ALA A 232 1.06 10.32 15.04
C ALA A 232 -0.01 9.22 15.03
N TRP A 233 -0.44 8.73 16.20
CA TRP A 233 -1.57 7.80 16.33
C TRP A 233 -2.94 8.43 16.18
N ILE A 234 -3.06 9.74 16.36
CA ILE A 234 -4.33 10.46 16.25
C ILE A 234 -5.05 10.17 14.92
N PRO A 235 -4.42 10.32 13.74
CA PRO A 235 -5.09 9.99 12.47
C PRO A 235 -5.45 8.52 12.34
N VAL A 236 -4.64 7.60 12.88
CA VAL A 236 -4.91 6.15 12.84
C VAL A 236 -6.15 5.81 13.66
N ALA A 237 -6.22 6.32 14.88
CA ALA A 237 -7.36 6.14 15.77
C ALA A 237 -8.61 6.85 15.22
N GLY A 238 -8.47 8.08 14.73
CA GLY A 238 -9.58 8.84 14.14
C GLY A 238 -10.21 8.12 12.95
N TRP A 239 -9.39 7.54 12.06
CA TRP A 239 -9.90 6.73 10.96
C TRP A 239 -10.61 5.46 11.43
N ALA A 240 -10.04 4.75 12.41
CA ALA A 240 -10.67 3.54 12.96
C ALA A 240 -12.05 3.84 13.59
N ILE A 241 -12.17 4.99 14.27
CA ILE A 241 -13.43 5.48 14.84
C ILE A 241 -14.42 5.85 13.74
N TYR A 242 -13.98 6.56 12.70
CA TYR A 242 -14.82 6.90 11.55
C TYR A 242 -15.44 5.67 10.88
N VAL A 243 -14.62 4.64 10.62
CA VAL A 243 -15.08 3.38 10.01
C VAL A 243 -16.11 2.69 10.90
N PHE A 244 -15.91 2.69 12.22
CA PHE A 244 -16.85 2.11 13.17
C PHE A 244 -18.23 2.77 13.09
N TYR A 245 -18.29 4.10 13.19
CA TYR A 245 -19.55 4.85 13.10
C TYR A 245 -20.22 4.73 11.73
N ARG A 246 -19.43 4.70 10.65
CA ARG A 246 -19.98 4.62 9.30
C ARG A 246 -20.64 3.26 9.02
N LEU A 247 -20.04 2.18 9.51
CA LEU A 247 -20.63 0.84 9.40
C LEU A 247 -21.90 0.69 10.23
N GLU A 248 -21.89 1.18 11.48
CA GLU A 248 -23.08 1.19 12.34
C GLU A 248 -24.23 1.98 11.70
N ALA A 249 -23.94 3.10 11.03
CA ALA A 249 -24.95 3.87 10.31
C ALA A 249 -25.56 3.09 9.13
N GLN A 250 -24.76 2.33 8.39
CA GLN A 250 -25.24 1.52 7.26
C GLN A 250 -26.09 0.32 7.72
N GLU A 251 -25.68 -0.37 8.78
CA GLU A 251 -26.47 -1.48 9.37
C GLU A 251 -27.85 -1.01 9.86
N ASN A 252 -27.92 0.19 10.45
CA ASN A 252 -29.19 0.78 10.90
C ASN A 252 -30.12 1.17 9.74
N LEU A 253 -29.57 1.60 8.60
CA LEU A 253 -30.35 1.95 7.40
C LEU A 253 -30.97 0.69 6.78
N GLU A 254 -30.20 -0.38 6.59
CA GLU A 254 -30.71 -1.67 6.10
C GLU A 254 -31.75 -2.28 7.07
N GLY A 255 -31.52 -2.14 8.38
CA GLY A 255 -32.48 -2.54 9.39
C GLY A 255 -33.83 -1.82 9.25
N SER A 256 -33.82 -0.53 8.90
CA SER A 256 -35.05 0.27 8.76
C SER A 256 -35.85 0.00 7.48
N GLU A 257 -35.18 -0.34 6.37
CA GLU A 257 -35.85 -0.68 5.11
C GLU A 257 -36.56 -2.05 5.16
N ASN A 258 -36.11 -2.96 6.02
CA ASN A 258 -36.73 -4.28 6.19
C ASN A 258 -38.04 -4.28 7.01
N PHE A 259 -38.42 -3.14 7.60
CA PHE A 259 -39.65 -2.99 8.40
C PHE A 259 -40.68 -2.01 7.79
N GLY A 260 -40.46 -1.52 6.56
CA GLY A 260 -41.40 -0.65 5.82
C GLY A 260 -42.14 -1.39 4.71
#